data_AF-A0A9E5TSJ9-F1
#
_entry.id   AF-A0A9E5TSJ9-F1
#
_cell.length_a   1.000
_cell.length_b   1.000
_cell.length_c   1.000
_cell.angle_alpha   90.00
_cell.angle_beta   90.00
_cell.angle_gamma   90.00
#
_symmetry.space_group_name_H-M   'P 1'
#
loop_
_entity.id
_entity.type
_entity.pdbx_description
1 polymer ?
#
loop_
_entity_poly.entity_id
_entity_poly.type
_entity_poly.pdbx_seq_one_letter_code
_entity_poly.pdbx_strand_id
1 'polypeptide(L)' 'LRRRYAFECAGIYDEDLEKALELGQSKGKVIYHLAAAELAKWKEKAEPLYDKWVADMKAKGLPGEELLRAVHRLTGK' A
#
# COMPACT_ATOMS: atom_id res chain seq x y z
N LEU A 1 -17.08 15.65 10.23
CA LEU A 1 -16.92 14.67 11.33
C LEU A 1 -16.27 13.36 10.86
N ARG A 2 -16.87 12.54 9.97
CA ARG A 2 -16.28 11.23 9.54
C ARG A 2 -14.91 11.26 8.82
N ARG A 3 -14.64 12.27 7.98
CA ARG A 3 -13.32 12.37 7.29
C ARG A 3 -12.15 12.60 8.25
N ARG A 4 -12.36 13.36 9.33
CA ARG A 4 -11.33 13.65 10.34
C ARG A 4 -10.93 12.39 11.11
N TYR A 5 -11.92 11.56 11.47
CA TYR A 5 -11.70 10.30 12.16
C TYR A 5 -10.90 9.30 11.33
N ALA A 6 -11.17 9.18 10.03
CA ALA A 6 -10.41 8.27 9.16
C ALA A 6 -8.91 8.63 9.09
N PHE A 7 -8.57 9.93 9.02
CA PHE A 7 -7.18 10.38 9.03
C PHE A 7 -6.52 10.24 10.41
N GLU A 8 -7.27 10.44 11.48
CA GLU A 8 -6.80 10.21 12.85
C GLU A 8 -6.46 8.73 13.07
N CYS A 9 -7.35 7.82 12.64
CA CYS A 9 -7.05 6.39 12.68
C CYS A 9 -5.82 6.04 11.82
N ALA A 10 -5.71 6.60 10.61
CA ALA A 10 -4.54 6.37 9.76
C ALA A 10 -3.24 6.83 10.43
N GLY A 11 -3.25 7.98 11.11
CA GLY A 11 -2.11 8.46 11.90
C GLY A 11 -1.75 7.50 13.03
N ILE A 12 -2.74 7.01 13.78
CA ILE A 12 -2.52 6.01 14.84
C ILE A 12 -1.91 4.72 14.27
N TYR A 13 -2.36 4.27 13.10
CA TYR A 13 -1.78 3.10 12.42
C TYR A 13 -0.30 3.30 12.08
N ASP A 14 0.08 4.49 11.60
CA ASP A 14 1.48 4.81 11.30
C ASP A 14 2.32 4.89 12.59
N GLU A 15 1.79 5.50 13.67
CA GLU A 15 2.46 5.54 14.98
C GLU A 15 2.67 4.14 15.59
N ASP A 16 1.69 3.25 15.44
CA ASP A 16 1.79 1.88 15.96
C ASP A 16 2.83 1.06 15.18
N LEU A 17 3.01 1.32 13.87
CA LEU A 17 4.10 0.74 13.10
C LEU A 17 5.47 1.17 13.65
N GLU A 18 5.67 2.46 13.96
CA GLU A 18 6.92 2.97 14.54
C GLU A 18 7.26 2.24 15.86
N LYS A 19 6.30 2.17 16.78
CA LYS A 19 6.46 1.45 18.06
C LYS A 19 6.80 -0.03 17.84
N ALA A 20 6.19 -0.68 16.85
CA ALA A 20 6.45 -2.08 16.54
C ALA A 20 7.87 -2.29 15.99
N LEU A 21 8.38 -1.36 15.17
CA LEU A 21 9.75 -1.40 14.67
C LEU A 21 10.77 -1.24 15.80
N GLU A 22 10.56 -0.28 16.71
CA GLU A 22 11.39 -0.07 17.91
C GLU A 22 11.40 -1.30 18.83
N LEU A 23 10.23 -1.92 19.05
CA LEU A 23 10.12 -3.15 19.83
C LEU A 23 10.88 -4.31 19.15
N GLY A 24 10.87 -4.36 17.82
CA GLY A 24 11.67 -5.34 17.07
C GLY A 24 13.16 -5.14 17.28
N GLN A 25 13.64 -3.91 17.15
CA GLN A 25 15.05 -3.55 17.34
C GLN A 25 15.52 -3.83 18.78
N SER A 26 14.73 -3.46 19.79
CA SER A 26 15.07 -3.73 21.20
C SER A 26 15.15 -5.22 21.53
N LYS A 27 14.47 -6.08 20.75
CA LYS A 27 14.55 -7.55 20.84
C LYS A 27 15.65 -8.15 19.94
N GLY A 28 16.53 -7.32 19.38
CA GLY A 28 17.65 -7.77 18.54
C GLY A 28 17.25 -8.20 17.13
N LYS A 29 16.06 -7.82 16.63
CA LYS A 29 15.68 -8.10 15.25
C LYS A 29 16.40 -7.16 14.29
N VAL A 30 16.85 -7.68 13.16
CA VAL A 30 17.43 -6.90 12.07
C VAL A 30 16.34 -6.49 11.08
N ILE A 31 16.24 -5.19 10.80
CA ILE A 31 15.30 -4.63 9.83
C ILE A 31 16.10 -4.22 8.60
N TYR A 32 15.82 -4.86 7.46
CA TYR A 32 16.49 -4.57 6.20
C TYR A 32 15.68 -3.60 5.36
N HIS A 33 16.31 -2.51 4.93
CA HIS A 33 15.72 -1.62 3.93
C HIS A 33 16.06 -2.10 2.53
N LEU A 34 15.04 -2.27 1.69
CA LEU A 34 15.23 -2.72 0.31
C LEU A 34 15.83 -1.58 -0.52
N ALA A 35 16.99 -1.81 -1.14
CA ALA A 35 17.60 -0.82 -2.01
C ALA A 35 16.66 -0.46 -3.18
N ALA A 36 16.71 0.79 -3.64
CA ALA A 36 15.81 1.31 -4.67
C ALA A 36 15.81 0.47 -5.96
N ALA A 37 16.99 0.00 -6.39
CA ALA A 37 17.13 -0.85 -7.58
C ALA A 37 16.44 -2.21 -7.42
N GLU A 38 16.47 -2.79 -6.22
CA GLU A 38 15.79 -4.04 -5.95
C GLU A 38 14.27 -3.79 -5.86
N LEU A 39 13.84 -2.77 -5.13
CA LEU A 39 12.43 -2.38 -5.06
C LEU A 39 11.80 -2.14 -6.45
N ALA A 40 12.56 -1.57 -7.39
CA ALA A 40 12.10 -1.38 -8.78
C ALA A 40 11.77 -2.71 -9.46
N LYS A 41 12.60 -3.75 -9.30
CA LYS A 41 12.32 -5.09 -9.85
C LYS A 41 11.06 -5.71 -9.25
N TRP A 42 10.84 -5.49 -7.95
CA TRP A 42 9.62 -5.96 -7.28
C TRP A 42 8.37 -5.26 -7.83
N LYS A 43 8.44 -3.95 -8.07
CA LYS A 43 7.35 -3.19 -8.69
C LYS A 43 7.03 -3.71 -10.10
N GLU A 44 8.05 -3.86 -10.95
CA GLU A 44 7.88 -4.38 -12.31
C GLU A 44 7.21 -5.77 -12.32
N LYS A 45 7.66 -6.68 -11.45
CA LYS A 45 7.07 -8.02 -11.33
C LYS A 45 5.64 -8.02 -10.79
N ALA A 46 5.28 -7.02 -10.00
CA ALA A 46 3.95 -6.88 -9.42
C ALA A 46 2.95 -6.19 -10.37
N GLU A 47 3.43 -5.46 -11.38
CA GLU A 47 2.58 -4.69 -12.30
C GLU A 47 1.43 -5.51 -12.93
N PRO A 48 1.63 -6.77 -13.38
CA PRO A 48 0.55 -7.58 -13.95
C PRO A 48 -0.59 -7.91 -12.97
N LEU A 49 -0.39 -7.72 -11.67
CA LEU A 49 -1.43 -7.92 -10.67
C LEU A 49 -2.55 -6.87 -10.80
N TYR A 50 -2.25 -5.67 -11.30
CA TYR A 50 -3.26 -4.66 -11.56
C TYR A 50 -4.20 -5.09 -12.69
N ASP A 51 -3.65 -5.62 -13.79
CA ASP A 51 -4.44 -6.14 -14.91
C ASP A 51 -5.32 -7.32 -14.48
N LYS A 52 -4.76 -8.23 -13.68
CA LYS A 52 -5.54 -9.34 -13.11
C LYS A 52 -6.68 -8.82 -12.23
N TRP A 53 -6.39 -7.87 -11.33
CA TRP A 53 -7.42 -7.32 -10.45
C TRP A 53 -8.53 -6.61 -11.24
N VAL A 54 -8.17 -5.85 -12.28
CA VAL A 54 -9.13 -5.23 -13.20
C VAL A 54 -10.02 -6.28 -13.85
N ALA A 55 -9.45 -7.36 -14.38
CA ALA A 55 -10.22 -8.46 -14.96
C ALA A 55 -11.17 -9.10 -13.93
N ASP A 56 -10.71 -9.32 -12.70
CA ASP A 56 -11.52 -9.87 -11.60
C ASP A 56 -12.66 -8.92 -11.20
N MET A 57 -12.46 -7.60 -11.26
CA MET A 57 -13.52 -6.61 -11.01
C MET A 57 -14.54 -6.61 -12.14
N LYS A 58 -14.09 -6.63 -13.39
CA LYS A 58 -14.96 -6.69 -14.57
C LYS A 58 -15.83 -7.95 -14.57
N ALA A 59 -15.25 -9.10 -14.19
CA ALA A 59 -16.00 -10.35 -14.03
C ALA A 59 -17.11 -10.27 -12.97
N LYS A 60 -16.96 -9.39 -11.98
CA LYS A 60 -17.98 -9.09 -10.94
C LYS A 60 -18.95 -7.98 -11.36
N GLY A 61 -18.85 -7.46 -12.58
CA GLY A 61 -19.64 -6.31 -13.04
C GLY A 61 -19.25 -4.98 -12.37
N LEU A 62 -18.03 -4.88 -11.85
CA LEU A 62 -17.52 -3.69 -11.16
C LEU A 62 -16.60 -2.86 -12.08
N PRO A 63 -16.56 -1.52 -11.91
CA PRO A 63 -15.76 -0.61 -12.73
C PRO A 63 -14.29 -0.58 -12.26
N GLY A 64 -13.57 -1.69 -12.47
CA GLY A 64 -12.19 -1.86 -12.01
C GLY A 64 -11.23 -0.85 -12.63
N GLU A 65 -11.30 -0.66 -13.94
CA GLU A 65 -10.46 0.30 -14.67
C GLU A 65 -10.65 1.74 -14.18
N GLU A 66 -11.90 2.17 -13.99
CA GLU A 66 -12.21 3.52 -13.49
C GLU A 66 -11.70 3.74 -12.07
N LEU A 67 -11.89 2.74 -11.20
CA LEU A 67 -11.44 2.80 -9.82
C LEU A 67 -9.91 2.87 -9.74
N LEU A 68 -9.20 2.03 -10.50
CA LEU A 68 -7.74 2.05 -10.54
C LEU A 68 -7.22 3.42 -11.00
N ARG A 69 -7.78 3.98 -12.08
CA ARG A 69 -7.44 5.34 -12.55
C ARG A 69 -7.71 6.40 -11.48
N ALA A 70 -8.81 6.29 -10.75
CA ALA A 70 -9.14 7.23 -9.68
C ALA A 70 -8.13 7.15 -8.52
N VAL A 71 -7.69 5.95 -8.15
CA VAL A 71 -6.68 5.74 -7.11
C VAL A 71 -5.33 6.32 -7.52
N HIS A 72 -4.87 6.10 -8.75
CA HIS A 72 -3.62 6.69 -9.24
C HIS A 72 -3.65 8.23 -9.14
N ARG A 73 -4.74 8.85 -9.63
CA ARG A 73 -4.94 10.30 -9.52
C ARG A 73 -4.91 10.80 -8.07
N LEU A 74 -5.54 10.09 -7.13
CA LEU A 74 -5.60 10.51 -5.73
C LEU A 74 -4.27 10.33 -4.99
N THR A 75 -3.43 9.40 -5.44
CA THR A 75 -2.16 9.07 -4.80
C THR A 75 -0.94 9.68 -5.49
N GLY A 76 -1.15 10.44 -6.57
CA GLY A 76 -0.08 11.09 -7.34
C GLY A 76 0.85 10.08 -8.02
N LYS A 77 0.34 8.87 -8.29
CA LYS A 77 1.02 7.87 -9.11
C LYS A 77 0.74 8.08 -10.59
#